data_AF-A0A7C7E115-F1
#
_entry.id   AF-A0A7C7E115-F1
#
_cell.length_a   1.000
_cell.length_b   1.000
_cell.length_c   1.000
_cell.angle_alpha   90.00
_cell.angle_beta   90.00
_cell.angle_gamma   90.00
#
_symmetry.space_group_name_H-M   'P 1'
#
loop_
_entity.id
_entity.type
_entity.pdbx_description
1 polymer ?
#
loop_
_entity_poly.entity_id
_entity_poly.type
_entity_poly.pdbx_seq_one_letter_code
_entity_poly.pdbx_strand_id
1 'polypeptide(L)'
;MPRDGVITDIAAFFSVGAAVSLIGSTVTISAQLYQSTTPDNTFAPIPGAVVTLAPGLTGLVSIGTVASGETNGLNIPVTAGTRLLMVFSAAVTAGLDIATIISGFASAGVNII
;
A
#
# COMPACT_ATOMS: atom_id res chain seq x y z
N MET A 1 10.48 -7.09 14.05
CA MET A 1 10.72 -8.46 13.59
C MET A 1 11.34 -9.23 14.75
N PRO A 2 10.70 -10.29 15.25
CA PRO A 2 11.21 -11.03 16.42
C PRO A 2 12.39 -11.95 16.09
N ARG A 3 12.61 -12.25 14.81
CA ARG A 3 13.68 -13.11 14.29
C ARG A 3 14.10 -12.63 12.91
N ASP A 4 15.20 -13.17 12.41
CA ASP A 4 15.55 -13.08 11.00
C ASP A 4 14.49 -13.81 10.15
N GLY A 5 14.29 -13.33 8.94
CA GLY A 5 13.38 -13.94 7.98
C GLY A 5 13.50 -13.34 6.59
N VAL A 6 12.73 -13.87 5.64
CA VAL A 6 12.67 -13.38 4.26
C VAL A 6 11.24 -13.03 3.91
N ILE A 7 11.00 -11.77 3.52
CA ILE A 7 9.71 -11.37 2.96
C ILE A 7 9.59 -11.98 1.57
N THR A 8 8.52 -12.73 1.36
CA THR A 8 8.24 -13.47 0.12
C THR A 8 7.03 -12.95 -0.63
N ASP A 9 6.02 -12.48 0.09
CA ASP A 9 4.78 -11.98 -0.49
C ASP A 9 4.18 -10.84 0.34
N ILE A 10 3.49 -9.92 -0.33
CA ILE A 10 2.72 -8.84 0.31
C ILE A 10 1.36 -8.79 -0.35
N ALA A 11 0.31 -8.80 0.46
CA ALA A 11 -1.06 -8.55 0.03
C ALA A 11 -1.56 -7.25 0.65
N ALA A 12 -2.33 -6.46 -0.09
CA ALA A 12 -2.92 -5.23 0.41
C ALA A 12 -4.34 -5.03 -0.09
N PHE A 13 -5.15 -4.39 0.74
CA PHE A 13 -6.56 -4.16 0.51
C PHE A 13 -6.97 -2.77 1.00
N PHE A 14 -7.81 -2.10 0.25
CA PHE A 14 -8.39 -0.80 0.59
C PHE A 14 -9.88 -0.79 0.29
N SER A 15 -10.69 -0.32 1.24
CA SER A 15 -12.13 -0.11 1.09
C SER A 15 -12.48 1.35 1.31
N VAL A 16 -13.15 1.96 0.33
CA VAL A 16 -13.58 3.36 0.39
C VAL A 16 -14.61 3.56 1.50
N GLY A 17 -14.33 4.47 2.43
CA GLY A 17 -15.16 4.78 3.58
C GLY A 17 -16.07 5.99 3.39
N ALA A 18 -15.75 6.87 2.44
CA ALA A 18 -16.57 8.01 2.06
C ALA A 18 -16.65 8.14 0.54
N ALA A 19 -17.84 8.41 0.00
CA ALA A 19 -18.02 8.59 -1.43
C ALA A 19 -17.23 9.80 -1.95
N VAL A 20 -16.67 9.69 -3.15
CA VAL A 20 -15.84 10.73 -3.77
C VAL A 20 -16.05 10.77 -5.28
N SER A 21 -16.03 11.98 -5.86
CA SER A 21 -16.05 12.17 -7.31
C SER A 21 -14.63 12.36 -7.84
N LEU A 22 -14.23 11.46 -8.72
CA LEU A 22 -12.97 11.43 -9.45
C LEU A 22 -13.24 11.48 -10.97
N ILE A 23 -14.30 12.18 -11.39
CA ILE A 23 -14.66 12.29 -12.80
C ILE A 23 -13.49 12.93 -13.57
N GLY A 24 -13.07 12.26 -14.65
CA GLY A 24 -11.94 12.72 -15.47
C GLY A 24 -10.56 12.43 -14.88
N SER A 25 -10.48 11.71 -13.75
CA SER A 25 -9.22 11.32 -13.08
C SER A 25 -9.22 9.84 -12.73
N THR A 26 -8.07 9.20 -12.76
CA THR A 26 -7.87 7.86 -12.21
C THR A 26 -6.84 7.93 -11.11
N VAL A 27 -7.25 7.53 -9.91
CA VAL A 27 -6.39 7.48 -8.72
C VAL A 27 -6.06 6.02 -8.44
N THR A 28 -4.76 5.72 -8.37
CA THR A 28 -4.28 4.41 -7.95
C THR A 28 -3.83 4.48 -6.50
N ILE A 29 -4.22 3.47 -5.71
CA ILE A 29 -3.72 3.28 -4.35
C ILE A 29 -2.53 2.32 -4.40
N SER A 30 -1.46 2.65 -3.70
CA SER A 30 -0.29 1.79 -3.54
C SER A 30 0.02 1.57 -2.07
N ALA A 31 0.40 0.35 -1.70
CA ALA A 31 0.86 -0.02 -0.38
C ALA A 31 2.35 -0.38 -0.45
N GLN A 32 3.21 0.45 0.15
CA GLN A 32 4.66 0.27 0.17
C GLN A 32 5.09 -0.11 1.58
N LEU A 33 5.89 -1.15 1.69
CA LEU A 33 6.51 -1.53 2.94
C LEU A 33 7.77 -0.70 3.18
N TYR A 34 7.89 -0.15 4.38
CA TYR A 34 9.05 0.59 4.85
C TYR A 34 9.69 -0.16 6.02
N GLN A 35 10.97 0.11 6.27
CA GLN A 35 11.71 -0.46 7.39
C GLN A 35 12.53 0.57 8.17
N SER A 36 12.70 0.30 9.46
CA SER A 36 13.74 0.88 10.32
C SER A 36 14.62 -0.26 10.81
N THR A 37 15.85 -0.33 10.28
CA THR A 37 16.85 -1.38 10.60
C THR A 37 17.68 -1.04 11.84
N THR A 38 17.82 0.25 12.14
CA THR A 38 18.31 0.79 13.41
C THR A 38 17.08 1.22 14.22
N PRO A 39 16.54 0.39 15.13
CA PRO A 39 15.19 0.58 15.66
C PRO A 39 14.94 1.98 16.22
N ASP A 40 14.33 2.82 15.38
CA ASP A 40 14.00 4.22 15.61
C ASP A 40 12.71 4.57 14.85
N ASN A 41 12.30 5.84 14.85
CA ASN A 41 11.10 6.28 14.12
C ASN A 41 11.38 6.79 12.70
N THR A 42 12.56 6.49 12.15
CA THR A 42 12.92 6.82 10.77
C THR A 42 12.77 5.58 9.92
N PHE A 43 11.87 5.64 8.95
CA PHE A 43 11.54 4.51 8.07
C PHE A 43 11.95 4.83 6.63
N ALA A 44 12.68 3.91 5.99
CA ALA A 44 13.02 3.99 4.57
C ALA A 44 12.22 2.95 3.78
N PRO A 45 11.81 3.25 2.54
CA PRO A 45 11.07 2.29 1.72
C PRO A 45 11.95 1.08 1.41
N ILE A 46 11.37 -0.11 1.43
CA ILE A 46 12.06 -1.33 0.99
C ILE A 46 11.89 -1.44 -0.53
N PRO A 47 12.98 -1.36 -1.32
CA PRO A 47 12.88 -1.46 -2.77
C PRO A 47 12.20 -2.75 -3.23
N GLY A 48 11.23 -2.64 -4.13
CA GLY A 48 10.46 -3.77 -4.67
C GLY A 48 9.33 -4.28 -3.77
N ALA A 49 9.25 -3.86 -2.50
CA ALA A 49 8.20 -4.28 -1.57
C ALA A 49 6.93 -3.41 -1.66
N VAL A 50 6.37 -3.30 -2.86
CA VAL A 50 5.20 -2.44 -3.15
C VAL A 50 4.09 -3.24 -3.81
N VAL A 51 2.87 -3.04 -3.33
CA VAL A 51 1.65 -3.56 -3.95
C VAL A 51 0.92 -2.40 -4.62
N THR A 52 0.65 -2.54 -5.91
CA THR A 52 -0.25 -1.62 -6.64
C THR A 52 -1.65 -2.21 -6.62
N LEU A 53 -2.60 -1.49 -6.02
CA LEU A 53 -3.96 -1.99 -5.87
C LEU A 53 -4.77 -1.71 -7.15
N ALA A 54 -5.62 -2.67 -7.49
CA ALA A 54 -6.55 -2.60 -8.60
C ALA A 54 -7.97 -3.02 -8.16
N PRO A 55 -9.02 -2.53 -8.83
CA PRO A 55 -9.01 -1.53 -9.88
C PRO A 55 -8.61 -0.13 -9.37
N GLY A 56 -8.11 0.72 -10.27
CA GLY A 56 -7.94 2.15 -9.96
C GLY A 56 -9.29 2.82 -9.72
N LEU A 57 -9.32 3.83 -8.85
CA LEU A 57 -10.53 4.57 -8.51
C LEU A 57 -10.77 5.69 -9.53
N THR A 58 -11.96 5.74 -10.12
CA THR A 58 -12.31 6.76 -11.13
C THR A 58 -13.81 7.01 -11.18
N GLY A 59 -14.23 8.14 -11.74
CA GLY A 59 -15.65 8.48 -11.88
C GLY A 59 -16.31 8.74 -10.54
N LEU A 60 -17.55 8.30 -10.36
CA LEU A 60 -18.23 8.36 -9.06
C LEU A 60 -17.89 7.11 -8.25
N VAL A 61 -17.16 7.29 -7.16
CA VAL A 61 -16.71 6.20 -6.30
C VAL A 61 -17.60 6.16 -5.06
N SER A 62 -18.31 5.05 -4.89
CA SER A 62 -19.23 4.83 -3.77
C SER A 62 -18.52 4.25 -2.55
N ILE A 63 -19.12 4.43 -1.37
CA ILE A 63 -18.70 3.74 -0.13
C ILE A 63 -18.72 2.23 -0.38
N GLY A 64 -17.71 1.53 0.14
CA GLY A 64 -17.54 0.10 -0.03
C GLY A 64 -16.89 -0.30 -1.36
N THR A 65 -16.54 0.65 -2.23
CA THR A 65 -15.68 0.34 -3.39
C THR A 65 -14.33 -0.17 -2.89
N VAL A 66 -13.84 -1.26 -3.48
CA VAL A 66 -12.63 -1.95 -3.05
C VAL A 66 -11.56 -1.88 -4.13
N ALA A 67 -10.32 -1.71 -3.69
CA ALA A 67 -9.14 -2.00 -4.49
C ALA A 67 -8.22 -2.95 -3.69
N SER A 68 -7.61 -3.93 -4.35
CA SER A 68 -6.69 -4.86 -3.72
C SER A 68 -5.59 -5.30 -4.67
N GLY A 69 -4.55 -5.93 -4.13
CA GLY A 69 -3.46 -6.46 -4.92
C GLY A 69 -2.54 -7.35 -4.10
N GLU A 70 -1.65 -8.03 -4.81
CA GLU A 70 -0.61 -8.86 -4.22
C GLU A 70 0.71 -8.65 -4.98
N THR A 71 1.82 -8.87 -4.31
CA THR A 71 3.16 -8.86 -4.87
C THR A 71 3.90 -10.05 -4.30
N ASN A 72 4.21 -11.00 -5.18
CA ASN A 72 4.70 -12.32 -4.82
C ASN A 72 6.11 -12.52 -5.37
N GLY A 73 6.80 -13.57 -4.90
CA GLY A 73 8.14 -13.92 -5.39
C GLY A 73 9.21 -12.93 -4.96
N LEU A 74 8.99 -12.23 -3.84
CA LEU A 74 10.00 -11.38 -3.21
C LEU A 74 11.08 -12.26 -2.57
N ASN A 75 12.28 -11.69 -2.45
CA ASN A 75 13.39 -12.30 -1.73
C ASN A 75 14.13 -11.22 -0.95
N ILE A 76 13.45 -10.67 0.06
CA ILE A 76 13.93 -9.52 0.81
C ILE A 76 14.28 -9.98 2.24
N PRO A 77 15.57 -10.10 2.58
CA PRO A 77 15.98 -10.47 3.93
C PRO A 77 15.66 -9.34 4.91
N VAL A 78 15.12 -9.70 6.07
CA VAL A 78 14.91 -8.82 7.22
C VAL A 78 15.52 -9.47 8.45
N THR A 79 16.24 -8.68 9.24
CA THR A 79 16.89 -9.18 10.47
C THR A 79 16.02 -8.94 11.70
N ALA A 80 16.27 -9.72 12.75
CA ALA A 80 15.69 -9.51 14.07
C ALA A 80 15.90 -8.06 14.53
N GLY A 81 14.87 -7.47 15.13
CA GLY A 81 14.84 -6.06 15.54
C GLY A 81 14.33 -5.10 14.47
N THR A 82 14.36 -5.46 13.17
CA THR A 82 13.82 -4.60 12.10
C THR A 82 12.35 -4.26 12.36
N ARG A 83 11.99 -2.98 12.34
CA ARG A 83 10.58 -2.53 12.42
C ARG A 83 10.05 -2.34 11.01
N LEU A 84 8.87 -2.87 10.72
CA LEU A 84 8.21 -2.71 9.43
C LEU A 84 6.99 -1.78 9.57
N LEU A 85 6.74 -0.97 8.56
CA LEU A 85 5.59 -0.07 8.48
C LEU A 85 5.00 -0.14 7.07
N MET A 86 3.72 -0.47 6.95
CA MET A 86 3.01 -0.40 5.68
C MET A 86 2.44 1.01 5.49
N VAL A 87 2.80 1.66 4.38
CA VAL A 87 2.32 3.00 4.04
C VAL A 87 1.45 2.91 2.79
N PHE A 88 0.20 3.36 2.93
CA PHE A 88 -0.72 3.52 1.81
C PHE A 88 -0.61 4.93 1.26
N SER A 89 -0.56 5.05 -0.05
CA SER A 89 -0.52 6.33 -0.77
C SER A 89 -1.49 6.30 -1.95
N ALA A 90 -1.98 7.48 -2.33
CA ALA A 90 -2.88 7.67 -3.45
C ALA A 90 -2.23 8.64 -4.43
N ALA A 91 -2.22 8.31 -5.71
CA ALA A 91 -1.69 9.18 -6.75
C ALA A 91 -2.61 9.17 -7.98
N VAL A 92 -2.74 10.32 -8.62
CA VAL A 92 -3.34 10.40 -9.96
C VAL A 92 -2.38 9.73 -10.94
N THR A 93 -2.84 8.67 -11.59
CA THR A 93 -2.05 7.90 -12.57
C THR A 93 -2.53 8.13 -13.99
N ALA A 94 -3.72 8.70 -14.18
CA ALA A 94 -4.23 9.16 -15.47
C ALA A 94 -5.28 10.25 -15.31
N GLY A 95 -5.45 11.07 -16.35
CA GLY A 95 -6.47 12.11 -16.41
C GLY A 95 -6.02 13.43 -15.77
N LEU A 96 -7.00 14.18 -15.25
CA LEU A 96 -6.78 15.48 -14.65
C LEU A 96 -6.12 15.36 -13.27
N ASP A 97 -5.27 16.31 -12.94
CA ASP A 97 -4.75 16.43 -11.57
C ASP A 97 -5.84 16.98 -10.64
N ILE A 98 -5.83 16.50 -9.39
CA ILE A 98 -6.87 16.81 -8.41
C ILE A 98 -6.29 16.90 -7.00
N ALA A 99 -6.87 17.78 -6.19
CA ALA A 99 -6.61 17.88 -4.75
C ALA A 99 -7.84 17.38 -3.99
N THR A 100 -7.87 16.07 -3.67
CA THR A 100 -8.98 15.45 -2.94
C THR A 100 -8.47 14.45 -1.90
N ILE A 101 -9.32 14.14 -0.92
CA ILE A 101 -9.04 13.15 0.11
C ILE A 101 -9.77 11.85 -0.23
N ILE A 102 -9.04 10.75 -0.30
CA ILE A 102 -9.62 9.41 -0.37
C ILE A 102 -9.67 8.84 1.05
N SER A 103 -10.85 8.79 1.65
CA SER A 103 -11.05 8.22 2.98
C SER A 103 -11.46 6.75 2.90
N GLY A 104 -10.90 5.90 3.75
CA GLY A 104 -11.21 4.47 3.75
C GLY A 104 -10.45 3.66 4.78
N PHE A 105 -10.60 2.34 4.67
CA PHE A 105 -10.02 1.34 5.56
C PHE A 105 -8.97 0.56 4.79
N ALA A 106 -7.76 0.47 5.34
CA ALA A 106 -6.62 -0.23 4.75
C ALA A 106 -6.22 -1.43 5.60
N SER A 107 -5.89 -2.55 4.96
CA SER A 107 -5.29 -3.72 5.60
C SER A 107 -4.24 -4.34 4.69
N ALA A 108 -3.27 -5.03 5.29
CA ALA A 108 -2.21 -5.70 4.56
C ALA A 108 -1.74 -6.96 5.28
N GLY A 109 -1.24 -7.91 4.51
CA GLY A 109 -0.50 -9.08 4.98
C GLY A 109 0.91 -9.06 4.42
N VAL A 110 1.88 -9.48 5.23
CA VAL A 110 3.29 -9.63 4.84
C VAL A 110 3.71 -11.06 5.19
N ASN A 111 4.01 -11.87 4.18
CA ASN A 111 4.50 -13.23 4.37
C ASN A 111 6.00 -13.20 4.65
N ILE A 112 6.42 -13.76 5.78
CA ILE A 112 7.81 -13.79 6.22
C ILE A 112 8.15 -15.20 6.67
N ILE A 113 9.03 -15.86 5.92
CA ILE A 113 9.51 -17.21 6.22
C ILE A 113 10.84 -17.19 6.95
#